data_AF-A0A9N9DX70-F1
#
_entry.id   AF-A0A9N9DX70-F1
#
_cell.length_a   1.000
_cell.length_b   1.000
_cell.length_c   1.000
_cell.angle_alpha   90.00
_cell.angle_beta   90.00
_cell.angle_gamma   90.00
#
_symmetry.space_group_name_H-M   'P 1'
#
loop_
_entity.id
_entity.type
_entity.pdbx_description
1 polymer ?
#
loop_
_entity_poly.entity_id
_entity_poly.type
_entity_poly.pdbx_seq_one_letter_code
_entity_poly.pdbx_strand_id
1 'polypeptide(L)'
;MTEKTYLTSSITTTMTTNTLRSNGGTIATTMPAIPNSREPKNEHCLNEPCHKLSFNYYSLRILILFLLGSLTSFIIDHLLTENHITQYPKDIVKLVNTAAWIPPTCGFSAVLVGSLFPLVDYWFLKKPQEFQREWSNVMRCLGGFIGVAYAATKLPWNSNSQVSLTLALISVVLWFLFDRTFHGFVMSVLFSSIGTVFMYVFVSYGVYSFTEADFFGVRSWIPCILYASCVCFGTVGRQLMIVPEEWFEERE
;
A
#
# COMPACT_ATOMS: atom_id res chain seq x y z
N MET A 1 49.81 -39.86 6.00
CA MET A 1 48.51 -40.23 5.41
C MET A 1 47.53 -39.12 5.81
N THR A 2 47.23 -38.11 4.99
CA THR A 2 47.34 -37.99 3.51
C THR A 2 46.44 -39.04 2.83
N GLU A 3 45.31 -38.68 2.21
CA GLU A 3 45.10 -38.40 0.76
C GLU A 3 43.56 -38.24 0.53
N LYS A 4 42.87 -37.42 -0.29
CA LYS A 4 43.03 -36.18 -1.12
C LYS A 4 41.61 -35.50 -1.23
N THR A 5 41.43 -34.17 -1.42
CA THR A 5 41.26 -33.39 -2.69
C THR A 5 40.07 -33.85 -3.57
N TYR A 6 39.26 -33.05 -4.28
CA TYR A 6 39.34 -31.69 -4.90
C TYR A 6 37.98 -30.94 -4.72
N LEU A 7 37.69 -29.69 -5.14
CA LEU A 7 38.33 -28.65 -5.99
C LEU A 7 38.66 -27.36 -5.15
N THR A 8 39.11 -26.17 -5.58
CA THR A 8 39.01 -25.31 -6.82
C THR A 8 37.60 -24.69 -7.05
N SER A 9 37.40 -23.45 -7.55
CA SER A 9 38.32 -22.44 -8.12
C SER A 9 37.95 -20.97 -7.77
N SER A 10 38.89 -20.04 -7.97
CA SER A 10 38.73 -18.58 -7.75
C SER A 10 39.32 -17.77 -8.92
N ILE A 11 38.86 -16.55 -9.14
CA ILE A 11 39.16 -15.75 -10.35
C ILE A 11 40.48 -14.95 -10.20
N THR A 12 41.26 -14.92 -11.28
CA THR A 12 42.58 -14.27 -11.38
C THR A 12 42.50 -12.74 -11.43
N THR A 13 43.44 -12.05 -10.77
CA THR A 13 43.77 -10.64 -11.03
C THR A 13 45.24 -10.55 -11.44
N THR A 14 45.52 -9.96 -12.60
CA THR A 14 46.87 -9.84 -13.15
C THR A 14 47.42 -8.43 -12.91
N MET A 15 48.52 -8.30 -12.15
CA MET A 15 49.31 -7.07 -12.12
C MET A 15 50.45 -7.16 -13.14
N THR A 16 50.67 -6.09 -13.90
CA THR A 16 51.87 -5.89 -14.73
C THR A 16 52.65 -4.69 -14.23
N THR A 17 53.87 -4.94 -13.77
CA THR A 17 54.84 -3.89 -13.42
C THR A 17 55.51 -3.35 -14.69
N ASN A 18 55.82 -2.06 -14.69
CA ASN A 18 56.80 -1.48 -15.61
C ASN A 18 57.66 -0.47 -14.85
N THR A 19 58.98 -0.64 -14.93
CA THR A 19 59.97 0.20 -14.26
C THR A 19 60.73 1.04 -15.28
N LEU A 20 60.84 2.35 -15.01
CA LEU A 20 61.82 3.22 -15.66
C LEU A 20 62.55 4.06 -14.61
N ARG A 21 63.69 4.61 -15.02
CA ARG A 21 64.82 4.97 -14.16
C ARG A 21 65.32 6.39 -14.44
N SER A 22 65.88 6.99 -13.39
CA SER A 22 67.05 7.87 -13.36
C SER A 22 66.86 9.36 -13.02
N ASN A 23 67.81 9.80 -12.19
CA ASN A 23 68.31 11.15 -11.95
C ASN A 23 67.37 12.19 -11.29
N GLY A 24 67.94 12.93 -10.33
CA GLY A 24 67.30 14.06 -9.69
C GLY A 24 67.72 15.40 -10.31
N GLY A 25 66.92 16.44 -10.03
CA GLY A 25 67.20 17.83 -10.39
C GLY A 25 66.16 18.73 -9.72
N THR A 26 66.60 19.75 -8.99
CA THR A 26 65.71 20.70 -8.32
C THR A 26 65.08 21.64 -9.36
N ILE A 27 63.77 21.53 -9.58
CA ILE A 27 63.01 22.44 -10.46
C ILE A 27 61.75 22.91 -9.72
N ALA A 28 61.48 24.22 -9.79
CA ALA A 28 60.39 24.85 -9.06
C ALA A 28 59.00 24.45 -9.60
N THR A 29 58.07 24.13 -8.69
CA THR A 29 56.71 23.72 -9.02
C THR A 29 55.87 24.89 -9.52
N THR A 30 55.96 25.18 -10.81
CA THR A 30 55.04 26.12 -11.48
C THR A 30 53.73 25.40 -11.75
N MET A 31 52.62 25.84 -11.13
CA MET A 31 51.30 25.24 -11.37
C MET A 31 50.82 25.52 -12.81
N PRO A 32 50.46 24.51 -13.62
CA PRO A 32 49.69 24.72 -14.83
C PRO A 32 48.24 25.04 -14.46
N ALA A 33 47.64 26.04 -15.10
CA ALA A 33 46.25 26.40 -14.89
C ALA A 33 45.30 25.31 -15.44
N ILE A 34 44.32 24.90 -14.64
CA ILE A 34 43.27 23.97 -15.08
C ILE A 34 42.33 24.74 -16.04
N PRO A 35 42.05 24.24 -17.26
CA PRO A 35 41.14 24.90 -18.19
C PRO A 35 39.70 24.85 -17.68
N ASN A 36 38.99 25.97 -17.77
CA ASN A 36 37.60 26.11 -17.33
C ASN A 36 36.65 25.42 -18.33
N SER A 37 36.42 24.12 -18.16
CA SER A 37 35.44 23.34 -18.92
C SER A 37 34.01 23.69 -18.50
N ARG A 38 33.49 24.80 -19.02
CA ARG A 38 32.05 25.09 -18.99
C ARG A 38 31.33 24.09 -19.89
N GLU A 39 30.77 23.04 -19.31
CA GLU A 39 29.74 22.27 -20.00
C GLU A 39 28.53 23.17 -20.29
N PRO A 40 27.99 23.19 -21.52
CA PRO A 40 26.73 23.85 -21.78
C PRO A 40 25.60 23.02 -21.13
N LYS A 41 24.90 23.62 -20.17
CA LYS A 41 23.65 23.04 -19.66
C LYS A 41 22.67 22.89 -20.82
N ASN A 42 22.22 21.68 -21.11
CA ASN A 42 21.20 21.42 -22.14
C ASN A 42 19.80 21.80 -21.62
N GLU A 43 19.53 23.11 -21.52
CA GLU A 43 18.23 23.68 -21.07
C GLU A 43 17.08 23.48 -22.09
N HIS A 44 17.19 22.52 -23.01
CA HIS A 44 16.29 22.35 -24.16
C HIS A 44 15.37 21.12 -24.09
N CYS A 45 15.29 20.44 -22.94
CA CYS A 45 14.39 19.29 -22.70
C CYS A 45 13.36 19.52 -21.57
N LEU A 46 13.05 20.78 -21.23
CA LEU A 46 12.46 21.14 -19.93
C LEU A 46 10.98 21.55 -19.91
N ASN A 47 10.20 21.49 -21.01
CA ASN A 47 8.84 22.10 -21.05
C ASN A 47 7.66 21.28 -21.61
N GLU A 48 7.83 20.14 -22.29
CA GLU A 48 6.80 19.09 -22.43
C GLU A 48 7.56 17.76 -22.62
N PRO A 49 7.26 16.70 -21.82
CA PRO A 49 5.93 16.10 -21.79
C PRO A 49 5.39 15.70 -20.39
N CYS A 50 5.97 16.25 -19.30
CA CYS A 50 5.69 15.83 -17.91
C CYS A 50 4.19 15.71 -17.58
N HIS A 51 3.37 16.66 -18.04
CA HIS A 51 1.93 16.70 -17.74
C HIS A 51 1.14 15.50 -18.30
N LYS A 52 1.51 14.96 -19.48
CA LYS A 52 0.87 13.76 -20.07
C LYS A 52 1.30 12.49 -19.33
N LEU A 53 2.55 12.44 -18.89
CA LEU A 53 3.10 11.33 -18.13
C LEU A 53 2.40 11.21 -16.76
N SER A 54 2.28 12.34 -16.04
CA SER A 54 1.55 12.45 -14.78
C SER A 54 0.08 12.00 -14.90
N PHE A 55 -0.65 12.48 -15.91
CA PHE A 55 -2.07 12.10 -16.12
C PHE A 55 -2.27 10.60 -16.35
N ASN A 56 -1.40 9.98 -17.15
CA ASN A 56 -1.48 8.53 -17.42
C ASN A 56 -1.17 7.69 -16.17
N TYR A 57 -0.16 8.07 -15.37
CA TYR A 57 0.15 7.37 -14.13
C TYR A 57 -0.95 7.56 -13.07
N TYR A 58 -1.54 8.74 -12.95
CA TYR A 58 -2.65 8.99 -12.02
C TYR A 58 -3.90 8.14 -12.39
N SER A 59 -4.20 8.05 -13.69
CA SER A 59 -5.26 7.18 -14.22
C SER A 59 -5.00 5.70 -13.93
N LEU A 60 -3.76 5.23 -14.09
CA LEU A 60 -3.36 3.86 -13.77
C LEU A 60 -3.45 3.57 -12.26
N ARG A 61 -3.05 4.51 -11.40
CA ARG A 61 -3.19 4.40 -9.93
C ARG A 61 -4.65 4.25 -9.51
N ILE A 62 -5.55 5.06 -10.07
CA ILE A 62 -7.00 4.96 -9.83
C ILE A 62 -7.51 3.58 -10.26
N LEU A 63 -7.13 3.11 -11.46
CA LEU A 63 -7.54 1.80 -11.98
C LEU A 63 -7.06 0.65 -11.07
N ILE A 64 -5.79 0.68 -10.63
CA ILE A 64 -5.25 -0.35 -9.73
C ILE A 64 -5.97 -0.35 -8.37
N LEU A 65 -6.21 0.82 -7.77
CA LEU A 65 -6.94 0.93 -6.49
C LEU A 65 -8.40 0.45 -6.63
N PHE A 66 -9.08 0.81 -7.73
CA PHE A 66 -10.46 0.38 -8.00
C PHE A 66 -10.57 -1.13 -8.21
N LEU A 67 -9.67 -1.71 -9.01
CA LEU A 67 -9.63 -3.15 -9.25
C LEU A 67 -9.28 -3.91 -7.96
N LEU A 68 -8.31 -3.44 -7.16
CA LEU A 68 -7.97 -4.09 -5.89
C LEU A 68 -9.11 -4.00 -4.87
N GLY A 69 -9.80 -2.86 -4.78
CA GLY A 69 -10.97 -2.68 -3.92
C GLY A 69 -12.17 -3.55 -4.33
N SER A 70 -12.45 -3.65 -5.63
CA SER A 70 -13.54 -4.53 -6.11
C SER A 70 -13.19 -6.02 -5.98
N LEU A 71 -11.95 -6.44 -6.28
CA LEU A 71 -11.50 -7.84 -6.13
C LEU A 71 -11.52 -8.30 -4.66
N THR A 72 -11.02 -7.47 -3.74
CA THR A 72 -11.10 -7.79 -2.30
C THR A 72 -12.55 -7.79 -1.79
N SER A 73 -13.42 -6.94 -2.32
CA SER A 73 -14.87 -7.02 -2.03
C SER A 73 -15.48 -8.34 -2.48
N PHE A 74 -15.14 -8.86 -3.67
CA PHE A 74 -15.62 -10.18 -4.11
C PHE A 74 -15.11 -11.31 -3.21
N ILE A 75 -13.85 -11.27 -2.77
CA ILE A 75 -13.27 -12.26 -1.84
C ILE A 75 -14.02 -12.24 -0.49
N ILE A 76 -14.30 -11.05 0.04
CA ILE A 76 -14.99 -10.90 1.33
C ILE A 76 -16.47 -11.29 1.21
N ASP A 77 -17.16 -10.91 0.15
CA ASP A 77 -18.56 -11.29 -0.10
C ASP A 77 -18.74 -12.81 -0.27
N HIS A 78 -17.79 -13.46 -0.95
CA HIS A 78 -17.72 -14.91 -1.05
C HIS A 78 -17.53 -15.57 0.34
N LEU A 79 -16.60 -15.07 1.15
CA LEU A 79 -16.39 -15.54 2.54
C LEU A 79 -17.62 -15.30 3.44
N LEU A 80 -18.34 -14.20 3.27
CA LEU A 80 -19.58 -13.92 4.01
C LEU A 80 -20.73 -14.86 3.60
N THR A 81 -20.83 -15.17 2.30
CA THR A 81 -21.88 -16.02 1.73
C THR A 81 -21.65 -17.51 2.05
N GLU A 82 -20.41 -18.01 1.91
CA GLU A 82 -20.06 -19.40 2.25
C GLU A 82 -20.35 -19.75 3.70
N ASN A 83 -20.16 -18.79 4.61
CA ASN A 83 -20.35 -18.98 6.05
C ASN A 83 -21.73 -18.52 6.54
N HIS A 84 -22.65 -18.27 5.61
CA HIS A 84 -24.06 -17.93 5.86
C HIS A 84 -24.25 -16.70 6.77
N ILE A 85 -23.33 -15.74 6.70
CA ILE A 85 -23.38 -14.46 7.43
C ILE A 85 -24.27 -13.46 6.68
N THR A 86 -24.26 -13.55 5.35
CA THR A 86 -25.08 -12.79 4.41
C THR A 86 -25.97 -13.74 3.62
N GLN A 87 -27.19 -13.31 3.29
CA GLN A 87 -28.13 -14.10 2.50
C GLN A 87 -28.71 -13.27 1.37
N TYR A 88 -28.30 -13.58 0.14
CA TYR A 88 -28.86 -13.00 -1.07
C TYR A 88 -29.99 -13.87 -1.65
N PRO A 89 -30.95 -13.28 -2.40
CA PRO A 89 -31.95 -14.06 -3.13
C PRO A 89 -31.27 -14.97 -4.17
N LYS A 90 -31.68 -16.25 -4.21
CA LYS A 90 -31.13 -17.27 -5.14
C LYS A 90 -31.44 -17.00 -6.62
N ASP A 91 -32.39 -16.13 -6.91
CA ASP A 91 -32.75 -15.73 -8.27
C ASP A 91 -31.64 -14.84 -8.87
N ILE A 92 -30.88 -15.34 -9.85
CA ILE A 92 -29.70 -14.66 -10.41
C ILE A 92 -29.99 -13.21 -10.84
N VAL A 93 -31.16 -12.93 -11.43
CA VAL A 93 -31.56 -11.57 -11.85
C VAL A 93 -31.79 -10.64 -10.64
N LYS A 94 -32.32 -11.16 -9.53
CA LYS A 94 -32.46 -10.38 -8.29
C LYS A 94 -31.12 -10.22 -7.58
N LEU A 95 -30.27 -11.25 -7.57
CA LEU A 95 -28.90 -11.21 -7.04
C LEU A 95 -28.10 -10.08 -7.71
N VAL A 96 -28.09 -10.02 -9.04
CA VAL A 96 -27.40 -8.95 -9.79
C VAL A 96 -27.97 -7.57 -9.41
N ASN A 97 -29.29 -7.39 -9.45
CA ASN A 97 -29.90 -6.10 -9.10
C ASN A 97 -29.72 -5.69 -7.62
N THR A 98 -29.54 -6.65 -6.70
CA THR A 98 -29.43 -6.40 -5.25
C THR A 98 -27.98 -6.25 -4.79
N ALA A 99 -27.01 -6.90 -5.44
CA ALA A 99 -25.62 -7.00 -4.95
C ALA A 99 -24.55 -6.43 -5.90
N ALA A 100 -24.82 -6.24 -7.20
CA ALA A 100 -23.79 -5.82 -8.15
C ALA A 100 -23.23 -4.40 -7.93
N TRP A 101 -23.87 -3.59 -7.08
CA TRP A 101 -23.35 -2.28 -6.66
C TRP A 101 -22.26 -2.36 -5.58
N ILE A 102 -22.19 -3.47 -4.82
CA ILE A 102 -21.28 -3.59 -3.67
C ILE A 102 -19.81 -3.53 -4.12
N PRO A 103 -19.31 -4.40 -5.05
CA PRO A 103 -17.90 -4.36 -5.44
C PRO A 103 -17.46 -3.02 -6.09
N PRO A 104 -18.27 -2.36 -6.95
CA PRO A 104 -17.98 -1.00 -7.42
C PRO A 104 -17.88 0.03 -6.28
N THR A 105 -18.77 0.03 -5.30
CA THR A 105 -18.67 1.00 -4.17
C THR A 105 -17.43 0.77 -3.32
N CYS A 106 -17.04 -0.49 -3.08
CA CYS A 106 -15.76 -0.82 -2.43
C CYS A 106 -14.54 -0.41 -3.29
N GLY A 107 -14.63 -0.53 -4.61
CA GLY A 107 -13.63 0.00 -5.55
C GLY A 107 -13.47 1.51 -5.44
N PHE A 108 -14.58 2.27 -5.42
CA PHE A 108 -14.54 3.72 -5.24
C PHE A 108 -14.03 4.14 -3.86
N SER A 109 -14.39 3.42 -2.78
CA SER A 109 -13.84 3.72 -1.45
C SER A 109 -12.35 3.43 -1.34
N ALA A 110 -11.85 2.38 -2.01
CA ALA A 110 -10.41 2.07 -2.09
C ALA A 110 -9.63 3.17 -2.84
N VAL A 111 -10.19 3.69 -3.95
CA VAL A 111 -9.63 4.86 -4.66
C VAL A 111 -9.60 6.09 -3.74
N LEU A 112 -10.69 6.37 -3.02
CA LEU A 112 -10.80 7.52 -2.12
C LEU A 112 -9.78 7.45 -0.98
N VAL A 113 -9.74 6.34 -0.24
CA VAL A 113 -8.80 6.11 0.87
C VAL A 113 -7.35 6.12 0.37
N GLY A 114 -7.03 5.36 -0.69
CA GLY A 114 -5.70 5.28 -1.28
C GLY A 114 -5.23 6.57 -1.97
N SER A 115 -6.12 7.54 -2.18
CA SER A 115 -5.78 8.90 -2.62
C SER A 115 -5.61 9.87 -1.46
N LEU A 116 -6.47 9.79 -0.43
CA LEU A 116 -6.46 10.68 0.73
C LEU A 116 -5.27 10.44 1.65
N PHE A 117 -4.89 9.20 1.92
CA PHE A 117 -3.80 8.91 2.88
C PHE A 117 -2.47 9.58 2.48
N PRO A 118 -1.99 9.46 1.23
CA PRO A 118 -0.77 10.16 0.80
C PRO A 118 -0.91 11.69 0.71
N LEU A 119 -2.11 12.22 0.47
CA LEU A 119 -2.39 13.66 0.49
C LEU A 119 -2.30 14.23 1.92
N VAL A 120 -2.82 13.48 2.89
CA VAL A 120 -2.74 13.80 4.33
C VAL A 120 -1.29 13.69 4.81
N ASP A 121 -0.55 12.65 4.42
CA ASP A 121 0.89 12.51 4.71
C ASP A 121 1.69 13.70 4.13
N TYR A 122 1.43 14.11 2.89
CA TYR A 122 2.08 15.28 2.27
C TYR A 122 1.83 16.57 3.07
N TRP A 123 0.58 16.79 3.52
CA TRP A 123 0.22 17.99 4.27
C TRP A 123 0.83 18.05 5.68
N PHE A 124 0.83 16.94 6.41
CA PHE A 124 1.32 16.88 7.80
C PHE A 124 2.82 16.57 7.92
N LEU A 125 3.35 15.57 7.20
CA LEU A 125 4.72 15.07 7.39
C LEU A 125 5.74 15.72 6.44
N LYS A 126 5.28 16.26 5.30
CA LYS A 126 6.12 16.87 4.24
C LYS A 126 7.29 16.00 3.72
N LYS A 127 7.30 14.69 4.01
CA LYS A 127 8.32 13.72 3.59
C LYS A 127 7.67 12.40 3.16
N PRO A 128 8.19 11.73 2.12
CA PRO A 128 7.65 10.44 1.68
C PRO A 128 7.92 9.33 2.70
N GLN A 129 7.01 8.36 2.80
CA GLN A 129 7.14 7.24 3.73
C GLN A 129 8.03 6.12 3.15
N GLU A 130 9.34 6.22 3.36
CA GLU A 130 10.34 5.25 2.86
C GLU A 130 10.02 3.79 3.23
N PHE A 131 9.58 3.53 4.47
CA PHE A 131 9.22 2.19 4.95
C PHE A 131 8.11 1.51 4.12
N GLN A 132 7.28 2.30 3.44
CA GLN A 132 6.19 1.80 2.60
C GLN A 132 6.64 1.49 1.17
N ARG A 133 7.84 1.91 0.75
CA ARG A 133 8.38 1.69 -0.61
C ARG A 133 8.79 0.23 -0.90
N GLU A 134 8.65 -0.68 0.06
CA GLU A 134 8.76 -2.14 -0.19
C GLU A 134 7.41 -2.79 -0.56
N TRP A 135 7.32 -3.39 -1.75
CA TRP A 135 6.14 -4.17 -2.17
C TRP A 135 5.82 -5.36 -1.24
N SER A 136 6.85 -5.88 -0.56
CA SER A 136 6.72 -6.90 0.49
C SER A 136 5.74 -6.49 1.59
N ASN A 137 5.79 -5.23 2.03
CA ASN A 137 4.95 -4.74 3.13
C ASN A 137 3.51 -4.52 2.68
N VAL A 138 3.27 -4.13 1.42
CA VAL A 138 1.92 -4.11 0.83
C VAL A 138 1.32 -5.52 0.72
N MET A 139 2.07 -6.51 0.19
CA MET A 139 1.56 -7.88 0.07
C MET A 139 1.25 -8.50 1.44
N ARG A 140 2.09 -8.23 2.45
CA ARG A 140 1.85 -8.63 3.85
C ARG A 140 0.62 -7.94 4.44
N CYS A 141 0.43 -6.63 4.19
CA CYS A 141 -0.72 -5.90 4.70
C CYS A 141 -2.04 -6.36 4.05
N LEU A 142 -2.04 -6.63 2.74
CA LEU A 142 -3.16 -7.19 2.00
C LEU A 142 -3.52 -8.60 2.50
N GLY A 143 -2.51 -9.46 2.70
CA GLY A 143 -2.70 -10.77 3.32
C GLY A 143 -3.23 -10.70 4.76
N GLY A 144 -2.77 -9.72 5.54
CA GLY A 144 -3.26 -9.46 6.89
C GLY A 144 -4.73 -8.98 6.92
N PHE A 145 -5.12 -8.11 5.99
CA PHE A 145 -6.52 -7.67 5.82
C PHE A 145 -7.45 -8.84 5.43
N ILE A 146 -7.06 -9.64 4.44
CA ILE A 146 -7.81 -10.84 4.04
C ILE A 146 -7.85 -11.86 5.21
N GLY A 147 -6.76 -11.99 5.96
CA GLY A 147 -6.69 -12.82 7.17
C GLY A 147 -7.63 -12.35 8.29
N VAL A 148 -7.78 -11.04 8.50
CA VAL A 148 -8.78 -10.47 9.43
C VAL A 148 -10.20 -10.79 8.99
N ALA A 149 -10.51 -10.65 7.70
CA ALA A 149 -11.83 -11.02 7.18
C ALA A 149 -12.10 -12.53 7.32
N TYR A 150 -11.15 -13.38 6.96
CA TYR A 150 -11.25 -14.84 7.13
C TYR A 150 -11.42 -15.24 8.61
N ALA A 151 -10.68 -14.61 9.52
CA ALA A 151 -10.82 -14.81 10.96
C ALA A 151 -12.22 -14.40 11.45
N ALA A 152 -12.78 -13.31 10.93
CA ALA A 152 -14.15 -12.89 11.25
C ALA A 152 -15.22 -13.88 10.80
N THR A 153 -15.06 -14.48 9.61
CA THR A 153 -16.11 -15.27 8.97
C THR A 153 -16.00 -16.78 9.17
N LYS A 154 -14.81 -17.35 9.39
CA LYS A 154 -14.58 -18.81 9.33
C LYS A 154 -14.25 -19.49 10.66
N LEU A 155 -13.75 -18.76 11.65
CA LEU A 155 -13.34 -19.36 12.93
C LEU A 155 -14.57 -19.66 13.82
N PRO A 156 -14.58 -20.79 14.55
CA PRO A 156 -15.65 -21.13 15.48
C PRO A 156 -15.49 -20.32 16.78
N TRP A 157 -16.18 -19.19 16.85
CA TRP A 157 -16.14 -18.28 18.00
C TRP A 157 -17.26 -18.55 19.00
N ASN A 158 -16.96 -18.48 20.30
CA ASN A 158 -17.95 -18.73 21.35
C ASN A 158 -18.78 -17.48 21.75
N SER A 159 -18.35 -16.27 21.34
CA SER A 159 -19.11 -15.04 21.58
C SER A 159 -18.69 -13.90 20.65
N ASN A 160 -19.63 -13.04 20.25
CA ASN A 160 -19.36 -11.94 19.31
C ASN A 160 -18.45 -10.85 19.90
N SER A 161 -18.46 -10.69 21.23
CA SER A 161 -17.49 -9.87 21.98
C SER A 161 -16.05 -10.39 21.86
N GLN A 162 -15.84 -11.72 21.91
CA GLN A 162 -14.52 -12.32 21.72
C GLN A 162 -13.97 -12.03 20.31
N VAL A 163 -14.81 -12.17 19.27
CA VAL A 163 -14.41 -11.86 17.88
C VAL A 163 -14.02 -10.41 17.74
N SER A 164 -14.88 -9.50 18.22
CA SER A 164 -14.72 -8.06 18.05
C SER A 164 -13.48 -7.55 18.79
N LEU A 165 -13.23 -8.04 20.01
CA LEU A 165 -12.01 -7.71 20.75
C LEU A 165 -10.75 -8.26 20.08
N THR A 166 -10.78 -9.52 19.63
CA THR A 166 -9.62 -10.15 18.96
C THR A 166 -9.29 -9.46 17.65
N LEU A 167 -10.29 -9.14 16.83
CA LEU A 167 -10.08 -8.44 15.56
C LEU A 167 -9.73 -6.96 15.75
N ALA A 168 -10.21 -6.29 16.80
CA ALA A 168 -9.76 -4.94 17.15
C ALA A 168 -8.26 -4.94 17.51
N LEU A 169 -7.82 -5.90 18.33
CA LEU A 169 -6.40 -6.05 18.68
C LEU A 169 -5.54 -6.37 17.44
N ILE A 170 -5.97 -7.31 16.59
CA ILE A 170 -5.26 -7.61 15.33
C ILE A 170 -5.24 -6.37 14.41
N SER A 171 -6.32 -5.59 14.33
CA SER A 171 -6.39 -4.37 13.52
C SER A 171 -5.41 -3.29 14.00
N VAL A 172 -5.26 -3.10 15.31
CA VAL A 172 -4.24 -2.21 15.90
C VAL A 172 -2.83 -2.74 15.61
N VAL A 173 -2.61 -4.06 15.67
CA VAL A 173 -1.33 -4.68 15.30
C VAL A 173 -1.03 -4.50 13.80
N LEU A 174 -2.01 -4.63 12.90
CA LEU A 174 -1.83 -4.35 11.46
C LEU A 174 -1.38 -2.91 11.22
N TRP A 175 -2.01 -1.93 11.90
CA TRP A 175 -1.56 -0.53 11.84
C TRP A 175 -0.13 -0.36 12.38
N PHE A 176 0.20 -0.99 13.52
CA PHE A 176 1.53 -0.90 14.12
C PHE A 176 2.63 -1.57 13.28
N LEU A 177 2.30 -2.60 12.48
CA LEU A 177 3.23 -3.26 11.58
C LEU A 177 3.36 -2.56 10.22
N PHE A 178 2.25 -2.08 9.64
CA PHE A 178 2.17 -1.69 8.22
C PHE A 178 1.86 -0.21 7.96
N ASP A 179 1.69 0.63 8.99
CA ASP A 179 1.46 2.07 8.83
C ASP A 179 2.37 2.87 9.78
N ARG A 180 2.21 2.66 11.09
CA ARG A 180 2.86 3.39 12.20
C ARG A 180 2.59 4.90 12.27
N THR A 181 1.94 5.53 11.29
CA THR A 181 1.62 6.96 11.35
C THR A 181 0.38 7.23 12.22
N PHE A 182 0.46 8.25 13.07
CA PHE A 182 -0.69 8.68 13.88
C PHE A 182 -1.86 9.20 13.01
N HIS A 183 -1.55 9.89 11.91
CA HIS A 183 -2.57 10.35 10.96
C HIS A 183 -3.28 9.17 10.27
N GLY A 184 -2.55 8.12 9.88
CA GLY A 184 -3.13 6.90 9.34
C GLY A 184 -4.04 6.16 10.34
N PHE A 185 -3.68 6.16 11.63
CA PHE A 185 -4.56 5.65 12.70
C PHE A 185 -5.88 6.42 12.75
N VAL A 186 -5.80 7.75 12.93
CA VAL A 186 -6.99 8.61 13.09
C VAL A 186 -7.87 8.57 11.83
N MET A 187 -7.29 8.62 10.63
CA MET A 187 -8.01 8.49 9.37
C MET A 187 -8.71 7.14 9.24
N SER A 188 -8.05 6.04 9.65
CA SER A 188 -8.65 4.70 9.61
C SER A 188 -9.82 4.54 10.61
N VAL A 189 -9.73 5.14 11.81
CA VAL A 189 -10.86 5.20 12.76
C VAL A 189 -12.02 5.99 12.16
N LEU A 190 -11.76 7.17 11.61
CA LEU A 190 -12.79 8.03 11.01
C LEU A 190 -13.50 7.32 9.85
N PHE A 191 -12.75 6.80 8.86
CA PHE A 191 -13.35 6.11 7.71
C PHE A 191 -14.07 4.82 8.09
N SER A 192 -13.57 4.05 9.07
CA SER A 192 -14.29 2.89 9.60
C SER A 192 -15.61 3.29 10.28
N SER A 193 -15.62 4.34 11.09
CA SER A 193 -16.85 4.83 11.74
C SER A 193 -17.89 5.31 10.74
N ILE A 194 -17.47 6.05 9.71
CA ILE A 194 -18.33 6.52 8.61
C ILE A 194 -18.89 5.33 7.82
N GLY A 195 -18.05 4.37 7.42
CA GLY A 195 -18.49 3.16 6.71
C GLY A 195 -19.45 2.30 7.53
N THR A 196 -19.27 2.24 8.85
CA THR A 196 -20.19 1.55 9.77
C THR A 196 -21.55 2.23 9.81
N VAL A 197 -21.60 3.58 9.83
CA VAL A 197 -22.86 4.34 9.74
C VAL A 197 -23.55 4.12 8.40
N PHE A 198 -22.82 4.11 7.27
CA PHE A 198 -23.40 3.77 5.96
C PHE A 198 -24.00 2.35 5.93
N MET A 199 -23.30 1.35 6.47
CA MET A 199 -23.82 -0.02 6.59
C MET A 199 -25.09 -0.09 7.45
N TYR A 200 -25.11 0.60 8.60
CA TYR A 200 -26.30 0.71 9.45
C TYR A 200 -27.50 1.33 8.71
N VAL A 201 -27.26 2.40 7.93
CA VAL A 201 -28.29 3.07 7.13
C VAL A 201 -28.83 2.14 6.02
N PHE A 202 -27.97 1.37 5.35
CA PHE A 202 -28.41 0.40 4.33
C PHE A 202 -29.22 -0.77 4.92
N VAL A 203 -28.87 -1.27 6.11
CA VAL A 203 -29.69 -2.25 6.84
C VAL A 203 -31.03 -1.63 7.26
N SER A 204 -31.01 -0.37 7.74
CA SER A 204 -32.22 0.35 8.17
C SER A 204 -33.22 0.61 7.02
N TYR A 205 -32.73 0.80 5.79
CA TYR A 205 -33.55 0.87 4.58
C TYR A 205 -33.91 -0.50 3.97
N GLY A 206 -33.49 -1.61 4.58
CA GLY A 206 -33.77 -2.97 4.08
C GLY A 206 -33.04 -3.35 2.78
N VAL A 207 -32.01 -2.59 2.39
CA VAL A 207 -31.17 -2.86 1.21
C VAL A 207 -30.18 -4.00 1.47
N TYR A 208 -29.82 -4.21 2.74
CA TYR A 208 -28.88 -5.24 3.18
C TYR A 208 -29.38 -5.95 4.44
N SER A 209 -28.99 -7.21 4.64
CA SER A 209 -29.41 -8.01 5.80
C SER A 209 -28.33 -8.98 6.24
N PHE A 210 -28.09 -9.03 7.55
CA PHE A 210 -27.20 -9.99 8.22
C PHE A 210 -28.02 -11.07 8.91
N THR A 211 -27.53 -12.31 8.93
CA THR A 211 -28.24 -13.44 9.57
C THR A 211 -28.23 -13.40 11.09
N GLU A 212 -27.19 -12.82 11.67
CA GLU A 212 -27.07 -12.55 13.11
C GLU A 212 -26.48 -11.14 13.24
N ALA A 213 -27.16 -10.30 14.03
CA ALA A 213 -26.82 -8.91 14.23
C ALA A 213 -26.72 -8.61 15.72
N ASP A 214 -25.62 -7.99 16.13
CA ASP A 214 -25.30 -7.72 17.54
C ASP A 214 -25.64 -6.29 17.95
N PHE A 215 -25.33 -5.33 17.08
CA PHE A 215 -25.19 -3.93 17.45
C PHE A 215 -25.67 -3.05 16.31
N PHE A 216 -26.72 -2.28 16.55
CA PHE A 216 -27.43 -1.48 15.53
C PHE A 216 -27.87 -2.28 14.28
N GLY A 217 -28.15 -3.59 14.39
CA GLY A 217 -28.52 -4.40 13.21
C GLY A 217 -27.35 -4.81 12.32
N VAL A 218 -26.11 -4.48 12.70
CA VAL A 218 -24.87 -4.89 12.04
C VAL A 218 -24.12 -5.88 12.93
N ARG A 219 -23.33 -6.79 12.35
CA ARG A 219 -22.48 -7.73 13.11
C ARG A 219 -21.29 -6.99 13.74
N SER A 220 -21.01 -7.24 15.02
CA SER A 220 -20.20 -6.32 15.86
C SER A 220 -18.76 -6.11 15.40
N TRP A 221 -18.19 -7.01 14.61
CA TRP A 221 -16.82 -6.93 14.11
C TRP A 221 -16.62 -6.19 12.78
N ILE A 222 -17.70 -5.80 12.08
CA ILE A 222 -17.61 -5.07 10.80
C ILE A 222 -16.70 -3.82 10.87
N PRO A 223 -16.71 -2.98 11.93
CA PRO A 223 -15.79 -1.85 12.05
C PRO A 223 -14.29 -2.24 12.05
N CYS A 224 -13.96 -3.45 12.51
CA CYS A 224 -12.57 -3.93 12.50
C CYS A 224 -12.10 -4.25 11.08
N ILE A 225 -12.96 -4.90 10.27
CA ILE A 225 -12.67 -5.15 8.85
C ILE A 225 -12.56 -3.83 8.07
N LEU A 226 -13.46 -2.88 8.32
CA LEU A 226 -13.40 -1.55 7.69
C LEU A 226 -12.14 -0.77 8.10
N TYR A 227 -11.70 -0.86 9.36
CA TYR A 227 -10.45 -0.26 9.79
C TYR A 227 -9.23 -0.91 9.11
N ALA A 228 -9.17 -2.25 9.09
CA ALA A 228 -8.09 -3.00 8.46
C ALA A 228 -8.01 -2.75 6.94
N SER A 229 -9.16 -2.56 6.27
CA SER A 229 -9.19 -2.15 4.86
C SER A 229 -8.64 -0.73 4.67
N CYS A 230 -8.95 0.22 5.57
CA CYS A 230 -8.44 1.58 5.50
C CYS A 230 -6.91 1.63 5.62
N VAL A 231 -6.34 0.92 6.59
CA VAL A 231 -4.88 0.76 6.74
C VAL A 231 -4.27 0.14 5.47
N CYS A 232 -4.87 -0.93 4.95
CA CYS A 232 -4.39 -1.61 3.75
C CYS A 232 -4.40 -0.71 2.51
N PHE A 233 -5.52 -0.08 2.17
CA PHE A 233 -5.63 0.81 1.01
C PHE A 233 -4.85 2.12 1.18
N GLY A 234 -4.67 2.60 2.41
CA GLY A 234 -3.76 3.70 2.71
C GLY A 234 -2.30 3.34 2.37
N THR A 235 -1.84 2.18 2.81
CA THR A 235 -0.48 1.68 2.54
C THR A 235 -0.26 1.31 1.06
N VAL A 236 -1.26 0.72 0.38
CA VAL A 236 -1.23 0.56 -1.10
C VAL A 236 -1.17 1.93 -1.80
N GLY A 237 -1.97 2.89 -1.33
CA GLY A 237 -2.01 4.25 -1.87
C GLY A 237 -0.68 4.98 -1.76
N ARG A 238 0.05 4.77 -0.67
CA ARG A 238 1.41 5.29 -0.43
C ARG A 238 2.44 4.67 -1.37
N GLN A 239 2.39 3.36 -1.62
CA GLN A 239 3.21 2.70 -2.64
C GLN A 239 3.00 3.31 -4.03
N LEU A 240 1.73 3.43 -4.43
CA LEU A 240 1.35 3.94 -5.76
C LEU A 240 1.61 5.44 -5.93
N MET A 241 2.03 6.16 -4.87
CA MET A 241 2.46 7.55 -4.95
C MET A 241 3.99 7.63 -5.13
N ILE A 242 4.44 7.32 -6.35
CA ILE A 242 5.78 7.74 -6.81
C ILE A 242 5.73 9.25 -7.03
N VAL A 243 6.07 10.01 -5.99
CA VAL A 243 6.29 11.46 -6.07
C VAL A 243 7.62 11.69 -6.79
N PRO A 244 7.69 12.49 -7.87
CA PRO A 244 8.95 12.96 -8.44
C PRO A 244 9.69 13.80 -7.40
N GLU A 245 11.01 13.64 -7.27
CA GLU A 245 11.80 14.30 -6.22
C GLU A 245 11.76 15.84 -6.37
N GLU A 246 11.59 16.31 -7.61
CA GLU A 246 11.16 17.65 -8.05
C GLU A 246 10.15 18.34 -7.10
N TRP A 247 9.14 17.62 -6.60
CA TRP A 247 8.05 18.18 -5.78
C TRP A 247 8.45 18.53 -4.34
N PHE A 248 9.67 18.17 -3.93
CA PHE A 248 10.24 18.51 -2.63
C PHE A 248 11.34 19.58 -2.72
N GLU A 249 12.04 19.71 -3.85
CA GLU A 249 13.18 20.62 -4.02
C GLU A 249 12.79 22.10 -4.16
N GLU A 250 11.59 22.44 -4.66
CA GLU A 250 11.15 23.84 -4.85
C GLU A 250 10.85 24.63 -3.54
N ARG A 251 11.23 24.14 -2.35
CA ARG A 251 10.86 24.75 -1.05
C ARG A 251 11.96 24.78 0.02
N GLU A 252 13.21 24.99 -0.41
CA GLU A 252 14.29 25.51 0.45
C GLU A 252 14.67 26.95 0.05
#